data_AF-A0A6B1DSG7-F1
#
_entry.id   AF-A0A6B1DSG7-F1
#
_cell.length_a   1.000
_cell.length_b   1.000
_cell.length_c   1.000
_cell.angle_alpha   90.00
_cell.angle_beta   90.00
_cell.angle_gamma   90.00
#
_symmetry.space_group_name_H-M   'P 1'
#
loop_
_entity.id
_entity.type
_entity.pdbx_description
1 polymer ?
#
loop_
_entity_poly.entity_id
_entity_poly.type
_entity_poly.pdbx_seq_one_letter_code
_entity_poly.pdbx_strand_id
1 'polypeptide(L)' 'MPMPLMPQEVERWNRVLAAAAKQQSVIPEAFLVGGTEVGIYAPYRTSRDADHLMSDFPRHCTEVLARLEALAGWS' A
#
# COMPACT_ATOMS: atom_id res chain seq x y z
N MET A 1 20.36 -17.97 9.99
CA MET A 1 19.23 -17.16 10.49
C MET A 1 19.11 -15.94 9.58
N PRO A 2 17.90 -15.52 9.17
CA PRO A 2 17.76 -14.26 8.45
C PRO A 2 18.29 -13.11 9.33
N MET A 3 19.02 -12.17 8.73
CA MET A 3 19.45 -10.97 9.44
C MET A 3 18.21 -10.17 9.87
N PRO A 4 18.20 -9.59 11.07
CA PRO A 4 17.16 -8.65 11.45
C PRO A 4 17.20 -7.43 10.50
N LEU A 5 16.02 -6.88 10.21
CA LEU A 5 15.91 -5.64 9.45
C LEU A 5 16.65 -4.51 10.15
N MET A 6 17.37 -3.71 9.38
CA MET A 6 18.01 -2.51 9.90
C MET A 6 16.94 -1.50 10.34
N PRO A 7 17.18 -0.65 11.35
CA PRO A 7 16.18 0.35 11.80
C PRO A 7 15.63 1.22 10.67
N GLN A 8 16.47 1.60 9.71
CA GLN A 8 16.09 2.36 8.51
C GLN A 8 15.12 1.59 7.59
N GLU A 9 15.24 0.26 7.52
CA GLU A 9 14.37 -0.60 6.72
C GLU A 9 13.01 -0.76 7.40
N VAL A 10 13.00 -0.90 8.74
CA VAL A 10 11.77 -0.91 9.54
C VAL A 10 11.00 0.40 9.35
N GLU A 11 11.69 1.53 9.47
CA GLU A 11 11.09 2.85 9.31
C GLU A 11 10.55 3.06 7.88
N ARG A 12 11.32 2.64 6.87
CA ARG A 12 10.85 2.65 5.47
C ARG A 12 9.63 1.76 5.25
N TRP A 13 9.61 0.58 5.88
CA TRP A 13 8.51 -0.38 5.78
C TRP A 13 7.24 0.16 6.44
N ASN A 14 7.35 0.76 7.62
CA ASN A 14 6.24 1.43 8.29
C ASN A 14 5.63 2.53 7.43
N ARG A 15 6.44 3.30 6.69
CA ARG A 15 5.91 4.31 5.75
C ARG A 15 5.12 3.71 4.59
N VAL A 16 5.56 2.56 4.05
CA VAL A 16 4.82 1.85 2.99
C VAL A 16 3.48 1.36 3.53
N LEU A 17 3.46 0.73 4.70
CA LEU A 17 2.23 0.25 5.33
C LEU A 17 1.27 1.40 5.68
N ALA A 18 1.78 2.51 6.20
CA ALA A 18 0.98 3.70 6.49
C ALA A 18 0.37 4.31 5.23
N ALA A 19 1.14 4.38 4.13
CA ALA A 19 0.64 4.86 2.84
C ALA A 19 -0.47 3.93 2.30
N ALA A 20 -0.26 2.62 2.33
CA ALA A 20 -1.24 1.63 1.88
C ALA A 20 -2.55 1.70 2.69
N ALA A 21 -2.45 1.81 4.02
CA ALA A 21 -3.61 1.97 4.89
C ALA A 21 -4.36 3.29 4.60
N LYS A 22 -3.63 4.38 4.35
CA LYS A 22 -4.23 5.67 3.97
C LYS A 22 -4.97 5.57 2.65
N GLN A 23 -4.44 4.87 1.65
CA GLN A 23 -5.14 4.61 0.38
C GLN A 23 -6.42 3.79 0.60
N GLN A 24 -6.38 2.72 1.40
CA GLN A 24 -7.58 1.92 1.71
C GLN A 24 -8.62 2.71 2.51
N SER A 25 -8.22 3.72 3.27
CA SER A 25 -9.19 4.60 3.97
C SER A 25 -10.04 5.45 3.03
N VAL A 26 -9.55 5.74 1.81
CA VAL A 26 -10.30 6.50 0.79
C VAL A 26 -10.93 5.62 -0.29
N ILE A 27 -10.43 4.39 -0.46
CA ILE A 27 -10.97 3.37 -1.38
C ILE A 27 -11.14 2.07 -0.58
N PRO A 28 -12.19 1.97 0.25
CA PRO A 28 -12.37 0.81 1.14
C PRO A 28 -12.64 -0.50 0.39
N GLU A 29 -13.02 -0.44 -0.89
CA GLU A 29 -13.25 -1.60 -1.76
C GLU A 29 -11.95 -2.23 -2.26
N ALA A 30 -10.81 -1.58 -2.04
CA ALA A 30 -9.49 -2.03 -2.48
C ALA A 30 -8.85 -3.01 -1.48
N PHE A 31 -8.40 -4.16 -1.98
CA PHE A 31 -7.66 -5.17 -1.23
C PHE A 31 -6.16 -4.99 -1.47
N LEU A 32 -5.36 -4.97 -0.40
CA LEU A 32 -3.90 -4.99 -0.51
C LEU A 32 -3.44 -6.33 -1.08
N VAL A 33 -2.56 -6.29 -2.08
CA VAL A 33 -2.01 -7.48 -2.73
C VAL A 33 -0.49 -7.35 -2.94
N GLY A 34 0.11 -8.36 -3.55
CA GLY A 34 1.47 -8.28 -4.08
C GLY A 34 2.55 -8.42 -3.01
N GLY A 35 3.72 -7.81 -3.26
CA GLY A 35 4.89 -7.96 -2.39
C GLY A 35 4.68 -7.48 -0.96
N THR A 36 3.78 -6.50 -0.79
CA THR A 36 3.46 -5.86 0.49
C THR A 36 2.59 -6.76 1.35
N GLU A 37 1.57 -7.39 0.77
CA GLU A 37 0.78 -8.43 1.45
C GLU A 37 1.68 -9.57 1.93
N VAL A 38 2.55 -10.09 1.06
CA VAL A 38 3.51 -11.13 1.44
C VAL A 38 4.44 -10.66 2.57
N GLY A 39 4.93 -9.41 2.52
CA GLY A 39 5.80 -8.82 3.53
C GLY A 39 5.17 -8.68 4.92
N ILE A 40 3.83 -8.58 5.00
CA ILE A 40 3.11 -8.59 6.29
C ILE A 40 3.22 -9.96 6.97
N TYR A 41 3.14 -11.04 6.19
CA TYR A 41 3.19 -12.42 6.71
C TYR A 41 4.61 -13.03 6.74
N ALA A 42 5.58 -12.40 6.08
CA ALA A 42 6.97 -12.86 5.99
C ALA A 42 7.95 -11.87 6.66
N PRO A 43 8.30 -12.05 7.94
CA PRO A 43 9.02 -11.04 8.75
C PRO A 43 10.48 -10.78 8.31
N TYR A 44 11.00 -11.55 7.36
CA TYR A 44 12.34 -11.40 6.78
C TYR A 44 12.34 -10.61 5.46
N ARG A 45 11.19 -10.02 5.08
CA ARG A 45 11.02 -9.30 3.83
C ARG A 45 10.17 -8.05 4.02
N THR A 46 10.56 -6.97 3.36
CA THR A 46 9.76 -5.74 3.23
C THR A 46 9.48 -5.45 1.77
N SER A 47 8.39 -4.74 1.47
CA SER A 47 8.17 -4.16 0.13
C SER A 47 8.66 -2.72 0.02
N ARG A 48 8.69 -2.21 -1.21
CA ARG A 48 9.09 -0.82 -1.53
C ARG A 48 7.92 0.09 -1.91
N ASP A 49 6.80 -0.52 -2.25
CA ASP A 49 5.57 0.02 -2.80
C ASP A 49 4.39 -0.74 -2.19
N ALA A 50 3.17 -0.47 -2.62
CA ALA A 50 1.99 -1.27 -2.30
C ALA A 50 1.09 -1.32 -3.53
N ASP A 51 0.51 -2.49 -3.77
CA ASP A 51 -0.44 -2.71 -4.84
C ASP A 51 -1.81 -3.00 -4.25
N HIS A 52 -2.85 -2.52 -4.92
CA HIS A 52 -4.23 -2.76 -4.54
C HIS A 52 -5.03 -3.35 -5.69
N LEU A 53 -5.92 -4.29 -5.38
CA LEU A 53 -6.87 -4.88 -6.31
C LEU A 53 -8.29 -4.45 -5.95
N MET A 54 -9.09 -4.08 -6.95
CA MET A 54 -10.52 -3.76 -6.80
C MET A 54 -11.31 -4.41 -7.94
N SER A 55 -12.35 -5.17 -7.61
CA SER A 55 -13.09 -6.00 -8.58
C SER A 55 -13.79 -5.19 -9.68
N ASP A 56 -14.33 -4.02 -9.37
CA ASP A 56 -15.03 -3.14 -10.33
C ASP A 56 -14.16 -1.95 -10.79
N PHE A 57 -12.83 -2.06 -10.69
CA PHE A 57 -11.91 -0.95 -10.99
C PHE A 57 -12.15 -0.27 -12.35
N PRO A 58 -12.39 -0.98 -13.48
CA PRO A 58 -12.63 -0.32 -14.76
C PRO A 58 -13.83 0.62 -14.78
N ARG A 59 -14.85 0.37 -13.94
CA ARG A 59 -16.04 1.22 -13.82
C ARG A 59 -15.82 2.43 -12.92
N HIS A 60 -14.87 2.33 -11.98
CA HIS A 60 -14.60 3.35 -10.96
C HIS A 60 -13.25 4.06 -11.14
N CYS A 61 -12.49 3.76 -12.20
CA CYS A 61 -11.12 4.23 -12.40
C CYS A 61 -10.98 5.75 -12.26
N THR A 62 -11.86 6.54 -12.88
CA THR A 62 -11.85 8.01 -12.78
C THR A 62 -12.12 8.51 -11.37
N GLU A 63 -13.08 7.90 -10.67
CA GLU A 63 -13.40 8.26 -9.29
C GLU A 63 -12.25 7.90 -8.33
N VAL A 64 -11.67 6.72 -8.51
CA VAL A 64 -10.50 6.25 -7.76
C VAL A 64 -9.32 7.20 -7.97
N LEU A 65 -9.04 7.58 -9.22
CA LEU A 65 -7.97 8.54 -9.53
C LEU A 65 -8.19 9.88 -8.82
N ALA A 66 -9.40 10.45 -8.92
CA ALA A 66 -9.72 11.72 -8.27
C ALA A 66 -9.56 11.67 -6.74
N ARG A 67 -9.97 10.56 -6.11
CA ARG A 67 -9.77 10.36 -4.65
C ARG A 67 -8.30 10.28 -4.28
N LEU A 68 -7.48 9.60 -5.08
CA LEU A 68 -6.03 9.49 -4.85
C LEU A 68 -5.30 10.82 -5.07
N GLU A 69 -5.66 11.58 -6.10
CA GLU A 69 -5.11 12.92 -6.36
C GLU A 69 -5.46 13.89 -5.23
N ALA A 70 -6.72 13.92 -4.79
CA ALA A 70 -7.16 14.73 -3.65
C ALA A 70 -6.42 14.34 -2.36
N LEU A 71 -6.17 13.05 -2.13
CA LEU A 71 -5.39 12.55 -0.99
C LEU A 71 -3.93 13.03 -1.01
N ALA A 72 -3.34 13.14 -2.20
CA ALA A 72 -1.98 13.61 -2.43
C ALA A 72 -1.87 15.15 -2.44
N GLY A 73 -3.00 15.86 -2.49
CA GLY A 73 -3.03 17.31 -2.68
C GLY A 73 -2.67 17.74 -4.11
N TRP A 74 -2.87 16.86 -5.09
CA TRP A 74 -2.72 17.16 -6.50
C TRP A 74 -4.07 17.67 -7.04
N SER A 75 -4.09 18.87 -7.61
CA SER A 75 -5.29 19.55 -8.12
C SER A 75 -5.04 20.15 -9.49
#